data_AF-A0A2N6EN85-F1
#
_entry.id   AF-A0A2N6EN85-F1
#
_cell.length_a   1.000
_cell.length_b   1.000
_cell.length_c   1.000
_cell.angle_alpha   90.00
_cell.angle_beta   90.00
_cell.angle_gamma   90.00
#
_symmetry.space_group_name_H-M   'P 1'
#
loop_
_entity.id
_entity.type
_entity.pdbx_description
1 polymer ?
#
loop_
_entity_poly.entity_id
_entity_poly.type
_entity_poly.pdbx_seq_one_letter_code
_entity_poly.pdbx_strand_id
1 'polypeptide(L)'
;LSSPFLGDDVVDDIVEQGGIAAWSPPQPPSGKWQHRLWSWIKQYQTDPERFPPIFLGYAEKDVITGQGPALLATALPEERVFSIPGDHDYPTFQAIWREQVERLARHLK
;
A
#
# COMPACT_ATOMS: atom_id res chain seq x y z
N LEU A 1 -0.55 -2.72 -7.73
CA LEU A 1 0.78 -2.66 -7.09
C LEU A 1 1.06 -4.06 -6.58
N SER A 2 2.27 -4.56 -6.82
CA SER A 2 2.69 -5.91 -6.41
C SER A 2 3.83 -5.75 -5.42
N SER A 3 3.60 -6.08 -4.14
CA SER A 3 4.57 -5.91 -3.04
C SER A 3 5.42 -4.62 -3.16
N PRO A 4 4.79 -3.43 -3.14
CA PRO A 4 5.55 -2.19 -3.27
C PRO A 4 6.37 -1.89 -2.01
N PHE A 5 7.61 -1.48 -2.18
CA PHE A 5 8.38 -0.86 -1.08
C PHE A 5 7.86 0.55 -0.81
N LEU A 6 7.47 0.83 0.43
CA LEU A 6 6.80 2.08 0.82
C LEU A 6 7.60 2.90 1.85
N GLY A 7 8.88 2.56 2.02
CA GLY A 7 9.78 3.17 3.00
C GLY A 7 9.82 2.42 4.33
N ASP A 8 10.89 2.64 5.09
CA ASP A 8 11.11 2.03 6.40
C ASP A 8 10.68 2.99 7.52
N ASP A 9 11.53 3.96 7.91
CA ASP A 9 11.30 4.86 9.06
C ASP A 9 9.90 5.51 9.10
N VAL A 10 9.36 5.87 7.94
CA VAL A 10 8.06 6.52 7.82
C VAL A 10 6.90 5.57 8.10
N VAL A 11 7.04 4.28 7.76
CA VAL A 11 6.02 3.26 8.02
C VAL A 11 5.94 3.03 9.51
N ASP A 12 7.10 2.91 10.17
CA ASP A 12 7.17 2.78 11.64
C ASP A 12 6.54 4.00 12.32
N ASP A 13 6.90 5.21 11.91
CA ASP A 13 6.31 6.46 12.43
C ASP A 13 4.78 6.51 12.25
N ILE A 14 4.26 6.08 11.10
CA ILE A 14 2.80 6.00 10.87
C ILE A 14 2.16 4.98 11.82
N VAL A 15 2.76 3.80 11.97
CA VAL A 15 2.24 2.74 12.86
C VAL A 15 2.24 3.21 14.31
N GLU A 16 3.33 3.82 14.77
CA GLU A 16 3.47 4.38 16.12
C GLU A 16 2.43 5.48 16.41
N GLN A 17 2.08 6.29 15.42
CA GLN A 17 1.04 7.30 15.54
C GLN A 17 -0.40 6.73 15.46
N GLY A 18 -0.56 5.41 15.33
CA GLY A 18 -1.87 4.76 15.30
C GLY A 18 -2.46 4.59 13.89
N GLY A 19 -1.61 4.60 12.86
CA GLY A 19 -1.98 4.39 11.46
C GLY A 19 -2.19 5.69 10.68
N ILE A 20 -2.44 5.53 9.38
CA ILE A 20 -2.42 6.64 8.41
C ILE A 20 -3.42 7.76 8.71
N ALA A 21 -4.60 7.41 9.25
CA ALA A 21 -5.62 8.39 9.61
C ALA A 21 -5.17 9.33 10.75
N ALA A 22 -4.38 8.82 11.70
CA ALA A 22 -3.85 9.58 12.82
C ALA A 22 -2.50 10.25 12.53
N TRP A 23 -1.73 9.69 11.59
CA TRP A 23 -0.39 10.18 11.26
C TRP A 23 -0.33 11.64 10.80
N SER A 24 0.54 12.44 11.40
CA SER A 24 0.77 13.84 11.02
C SER A 24 2.06 13.99 10.22
N PRO A 25 2.00 14.40 8.94
CA PRO A 25 3.20 14.63 8.14
C PRO A 25 4.12 15.70 8.77
N PRO A 26 5.46 15.57 8.62
CA PRO A 26 6.40 16.53 9.20
C PRO A 26 6.14 17.98 8.77
N GLN A 27 6.37 18.91 9.70
CA GLN A 27 6.34 20.36 9.47
C GLN A 27 7.67 20.99 9.90
N PRO A 28 8.43 21.63 8.99
CA PRO A 28 8.11 21.86 7.58
C PRO A 28 8.10 20.57 6.74
N PRO A 29 7.44 20.56 5.56
CA PRO A 29 7.37 19.39 4.70
C PRO A 29 8.75 18.81 4.40
N SER A 30 8.89 17.51 4.63
CA SER A 30 10.15 16.81 4.40
C SER A 30 10.47 16.69 2.91
N GLY A 31 11.75 16.84 2.56
CA GLY A 31 12.27 16.53 1.22
C GLY A 31 12.27 15.03 0.89
N LYS A 32 12.03 14.14 1.86
CA LYS A 32 11.96 12.69 1.68
C LYS A 32 10.73 12.31 0.83
N TRP A 33 10.91 11.45 -0.16
CA TRP A 33 9.84 11.04 -1.07
C TRP A 33 8.76 10.23 -0.35
N GLN A 34 9.13 9.48 0.67
CA GLN A 34 8.23 8.64 1.45
C GLN A 34 7.17 9.48 2.18
N HIS A 35 7.58 10.58 2.81
CA HIS A 35 6.62 11.50 3.46
C HIS A 35 5.64 12.11 2.45
N ARG A 36 6.11 12.45 1.23
CA ARG A 36 5.21 12.94 0.17
C ARG A 36 4.23 11.87 -0.29
N LEU A 37 4.71 10.63 -0.47
CA LEU A 37 3.87 9.50 -0.83
C LEU A 37 2.80 9.24 0.22
N TRP A 38 3.16 9.10 1.50
CA TRP A 38 2.20 8.85 2.56
C TRP A 38 1.24 10.03 2.80
N SER A 39 1.68 11.27 2.57
CA SER A 39 0.77 12.43 2.59
C SER A 39 -0.28 12.35 1.48
N TRP A 40 0.12 11.86 0.29
CA TRP A 40 -0.81 11.63 -0.81
C TRP A 40 -1.75 10.45 -0.53
N ILE A 41 -1.26 9.34 0.02
CA ILE A 41 -2.10 8.18 0.42
C ILE A 41 -3.11 8.59 1.50
N LYS A 42 -2.72 9.47 2.45
CA LYS A 42 -3.64 9.99 3.46
C LYS A 42 -4.81 10.77 2.83
N GLN A 43 -4.55 11.54 1.76
CA GLN A 43 -5.60 12.21 0.99
C GLN A 43 -6.46 11.19 0.21
N TYR A 44 -5.84 10.16 -0.36
CA TYR A 44 -6.55 9.08 -1.04
C TYR A 44 -7.58 8.40 -0.13
N GLN A 45 -7.22 8.13 1.12
CA GLN A 45 -8.14 7.49 2.09
C GLN A 45 -9.43 8.31 2.31
N THR A 46 -9.34 9.64 2.24
CA THR A 46 -10.50 10.52 2.48
C THR A 46 -11.43 10.68 1.29
N ASP A 47 -10.91 10.53 0.06
CA ASP A 47 -11.67 10.74 -1.18
C ASP A 47 -11.10 9.86 -2.30
N PRO A 48 -11.27 8.53 -2.23
CA PRO A 48 -10.62 7.59 -3.14
C PRO A 48 -11.07 7.75 -4.59
N GLU A 49 -12.30 8.22 -4.82
CA GLU A 49 -12.89 8.40 -6.16
C GLU A 49 -12.31 9.60 -6.92
N ARG A 50 -11.64 10.53 -6.21
CA ARG A 50 -10.91 11.64 -6.83
C ARG A 50 -9.56 11.22 -7.42
N PHE A 51 -9.10 10.01 -7.14
CA PHE A 51 -7.81 9.49 -7.55
C PHE A 51 -7.95 8.24 -8.43
N PRO A 52 -6.92 7.90 -9.24
CA PRO A 52 -6.91 6.63 -9.97
C PRO A 52 -7.03 5.44 -9.01
N PRO A 53 -7.81 4.40 -9.37
CA PRO A 53 -8.01 3.26 -8.48
C PRO A 53 -6.71 2.51 -8.24
N ILE A 54 -6.39 2.27 -6.96
CA ILE A 54 -5.25 1.45 -6.56
C ILE A 54 -5.74 0.04 -6.24
N PHE A 55 -5.18 -0.94 -6.95
CA PHE A 55 -5.28 -2.36 -6.60
C PHE A 55 -3.95 -2.79 -5.99
N LEU A 56 -3.99 -3.47 -4.84
CA LEU A 56 -2.80 -3.88 -4.11
C LEU A 56 -2.84 -5.39 -3.87
N GLY A 57 -1.81 -6.09 -4.36
CA GLY A 57 -1.49 -7.45 -3.96
C GLY A 57 -0.10 -7.48 -3.33
N TYR A 58 0.08 -8.20 -2.23
CA TYR A 58 1.38 -8.28 -1.55
C TYR A 58 1.61 -9.64 -0.89
N ALA A 59 2.88 -9.99 -0.68
CA ALA A 59 3.24 -11.22 0.00
C ALA A 59 3.29 -11.04 1.51
N GLU A 60 2.79 -12.03 2.24
CA GLU A 60 2.67 -11.99 3.70
C GLU A 60 4.01 -12.07 4.43
N LYS A 61 5.05 -12.62 3.79
CA LYS A 61 6.38 -12.83 4.40
C LYS A 61 7.48 -12.06 3.70
N ASP A 62 7.11 -11.05 2.90
CA ASP A 62 8.04 -10.21 2.15
C ASP A 62 8.80 -9.26 3.11
N VAL A 63 9.98 -9.70 3.54
CA VAL A 63 10.81 -8.93 4.48
C VAL A 63 11.40 -7.66 3.86
N ILE A 64 11.45 -7.58 2.53
CA ILE A 64 12.00 -6.42 1.81
C ILE A 64 11.03 -5.24 1.87
N THR A 65 9.74 -5.51 1.82
CA THR A 65 8.70 -4.47 1.88
C THR A 65 8.19 -4.19 3.29
N GLY A 66 8.51 -5.07 4.23
CA GLY A 66 8.15 -4.93 5.64
C GLY A 66 6.64 -4.75 5.83
N GLN A 67 6.26 -3.83 6.71
CA GLN A 67 4.85 -3.55 7.01
C GLN A 67 4.20 -2.60 6.01
N GLY A 68 4.95 -2.05 5.05
CA GLY A 68 4.48 -1.03 4.13
C GLY A 68 3.20 -1.42 3.37
N PRO A 69 3.17 -2.57 2.65
CA PRO A 69 1.99 -2.99 1.92
C PRO A 69 0.76 -3.20 2.82
N ALA A 70 0.95 -3.83 3.97
CA ALA A 70 -0.12 -4.04 4.94
C ALA A 70 -0.66 -2.71 5.51
N LEU A 71 0.20 -1.71 5.69
CA LEU A 71 -0.23 -0.37 6.08
C LEU A 71 -0.99 0.33 4.96
N LEU A 72 -0.51 0.27 3.71
CA LEU A 72 -1.23 0.85 2.56
C LEU A 72 -2.61 0.22 2.38
N ALA A 73 -2.74 -1.10 2.59
CA ALA A 73 -4.02 -1.80 2.55
C ALA A 73 -5.09 -1.14 3.42
N THR A 74 -4.73 -0.56 4.57
CA THR A 74 -5.68 0.12 5.47
C THR A 74 -6.26 1.43 4.90
N ALA A 75 -5.64 1.98 3.84
CA ALA A 75 -6.06 3.20 3.17
C ALA A 75 -6.89 2.94 1.90
N LEU A 76 -7.07 1.67 1.51
CA LEU A 76 -7.72 1.30 0.26
C LEU A 76 -9.06 0.58 0.51
N PRO A 77 -10.01 0.63 -0.44
CA PRO A 77 -11.20 -0.22 -0.41
C PRO A 77 -10.82 -1.71 -0.36
N GLU A 78 -11.46 -2.48 0.53
CA GLU A 78 -11.12 -3.88 0.82
C GLU A 78 -11.17 -4.76 -0.44
N GLU A 79 -12.11 -4.51 -1.35
CA GLU A 79 -12.26 -5.27 -2.59
C GLU A 79 -11.05 -5.14 -3.55
N ARG A 80 -10.24 -4.09 -3.37
CA ARG A 80 -9.05 -3.78 -4.18
C ARG A 80 -7.76 -4.28 -3.55
N VAL A 81 -7.83 -4.95 -2.40
CA VAL A 81 -6.68 -5.45 -1.65
C VAL A 81 -6.72 -6.97 -1.53
N PHE A 82 -5.55 -7.61 -1.60
CA PHE A 82 -5.37 -9.00 -1.19
C PHE A 82 -3.92 -9.26 -0.78
N SER A 83 -3.72 -10.27 0.08
CA SER A 83 -2.40 -10.83 0.37
C SER A 83 -2.33 -12.28 -0.09
N ILE A 84 -1.12 -12.77 -0.34
CA ILE A 84 -0.87 -14.20 -0.57
C ILE A 84 0.30 -14.69 0.28
N PRO A 85 0.33 -15.99 0.67
CA PRO A 85 1.51 -16.59 1.24
C PRO A 85 2.67 -16.55 0.24
N GLY A 86 3.83 -16.04 0.66
CA GLY A 86 5.02 -15.92 -0.19
C GLY A 86 6.03 -14.91 0.35
N ASP A 87 7.18 -14.83 -0.32
CA ASP A 87 8.27 -13.90 -0.02
C ASP A 87 8.48 -12.93 -1.22
N HIS A 88 9.54 -12.13 -1.21
CA HIS A 88 9.92 -11.22 -2.29
C HIS A 88 10.54 -11.97 -3.48
N ASP A 89 9.79 -12.90 -4.07
CA ASP A 89 10.27 -13.79 -5.14
C ASP A 89 9.38 -13.82 -6.38
N TYR A 90 9.95 -14.36 -7.47
CA TYR A 90 9.29 -14.39 -8.76
C TYR A 90 8.01 -15.24 -8.78
N PRO A 91 7.97 -16.47 -8.21
CA PRO A 91 6.72 -17.25 -8.13
C PRO A 91 5.59 -16.49 -7.42
N THR A 92 5.90 -15.82 -6.32
CA THR A 92 4.94 -15.01 -5.56
C THR A 92 4.42 -13.84 -6.41
N PHE A 93 5.32 -13.10 -7.08
CA PHE A 93 4.91 -12.00 -7.95
C PHE A 93 4.06 -12.44 -9.14
N GLN A 94 4.34 -13.60 -9.72
CA GLN A 94 3.48 -14.18 -10.76
C GLN A 94 2.08 -14.52 -10.23
N ALA A 95 1.98 -15.04 -9.00
CA ALA A 95 0.70 -15.32 -8.37
C ALA A 95 -0.09 -14.04 -8.07
N ILE A 96 0.57 -13.02 -7.50
CA ILE A 96 -0.02 -11.69 -7.28
C ILE A 96 -0.54 -11.12 -8.60
N TRP A 97 0.27 -11.15 -9.66
CA TRP A 97 -0.11 -10.60 -10.95
C TRP A 97 -1.37 -11.26 -11.52
N ARG A 98 -1.45 -12.60 -11.49
CA ARG A 98 -2.63 -13.33 -11.98
C ARG A 98 -3.90 -12.92 -11.24
N GLU A 99 -3.86 -12.94 -9.91
CA GLU A 99 -5.01 -12.54 -9.09
C GLU A 99 -5.40 -11.08 -9.35
N GLN A 100 -4.42 -10.19 -9.51
CA GLN A 100 -4.69 -8.78 -9.75
C GLN A 100 -5.38 -8.55 -11.10
N VAL A 101 -4.98 -9.25 -12.17
CA VAL A 101 -5.65 -9.19 -13.48
C VAL A 101 -7.08 -9.68 -13.40
N GLU A 102 -7.33 -10.78 -12.66
CA GLU A 102 -8.68 -11.29 -12.46
C GLU A 102 -9.58 -10.31 -11.69
N ARG A 103 -9.05 -9.67 -10.64
CA ARG A 103 -9.78 -8.64 -9.87
C ARG A 103 -10.10 -7.41 -10.71
N LEU A 104 -9.12 -6.91 -11.47
CA LEU A 104 -9.33 -5.80 -12.39
C LEU A 104 -10.42 -6.13 -13.41
N ALA A 105 -10.40 -7.33 -13.99
CA ALA A 105 -11.42 -7.76 -14.94
C ALA A 105 -12.83 -7.84 -14.33
N ARG A 106 -12.97 -8.12 -13.03
CA ARG A 106 -14.25 -8.08 -12.31
C ARG A 106 -14.72 -6.66 -12.03
N HIS A 107 -13.80 -5.74 -11.72
CA HIS A 107 -14.12 -4.34 -11.40
C HIS A 107 -14.57 -3.53 -12.63
N LEU A 108 -14.12 -3.89 -13.82
CA LEU A 108 -14.47 -3.20 -15.08
C LEU A 108 -15.81 -3.65 -15.70
N LYS A 109 -16.49 -4.63 -15.12
CA LYS A 109 -17.79 -5.14 -15.57
C LYS A 109 -18.92 -4.51 -14.78
#